data_AF-A0A1G2YIK3-F1
#
_entry.id   AF-A0A1G2YIK3-F1
#
_cell.length_a   1.000
_cell.length_b   1.000
_cell.length_c   1.000
_cell.angle_alpha   90.00
_cell.angle_beta   90.00
_cell.angle_gamma   90.00
#
_symmetry.space_group_name_H-M   'P 1'
#
loop_
_entity.id
_entity.type
_entity.pdbx_description
1 polymer ?
#
loop_
_entity_poly.entity_id
_entity_poly.type
_entity_poly.pdbx_seq_one_letter_code
_entity_poly.pdbx_strand_id
1 'polypeptide(L)'
;MISHRFGNEPSCDQCESCKFASANKTWCCKFGFYFKKPDKKIIQPQNKIILADQNIEPVKKQKPTLLRMAADFTQAMVKWGASGLKCVDKDEYVRRRSICSECTPQGWRCPHCGCMLWAKVALATERCPQNKW
;
A
#
# COMPACT_ATOMS: atom_id res chain seq x y z
N MET A 1 -35.40 -23.94 30.10
CA MET A 1 -34.71 -24.66 29.01
C MET A 1 -35.67 -24.76 27.83
N ILE A 2 -35.47 -23.94 26.79
CA ILE A 2 -36.30 -23.97 25.59
C ILE A 2 -35.55 -24.79 24.54
N SER A 3 -36.05 -26.00 24.31
CA SER A 3 -35.58 -26.95 23.30
C SER A 3 -36.05 -26.47 21.93
N HIS A 4 -35.11 -26.05 21.08
CA HIS A 4 -35.36 -25.92 19.64
C HIS A 4 -34.69 -27.09 18.92
N ARG A 5 -35.53 -27.90 18.26
CA ARG A 5 -35.17 -29.04 17.44
C ARG A 5 -34.19 -28.60 16.33
N PHE A 6 -33.09 -29.33 16.24
CA PHE A 6 -32.16 -29.29 15.10
C PHE A 6 -32.87 -29.85 13.87
N GLY A 7 -33.13 -29.00 12.88
CA GLY A 7 -33.62 -29.36 11.56
C GLY A 7 -33.51 -28.15 10.65
N ASN A 8 -32.47 -28.14 9.81
CA ASN A 8 -31.97 -27.05 8.97
C ASN A 8 -31.14 -25.97 9.68
N GLU A 9 -29.90 -25.83 9.22
CA GLU A 9 -28.94 -24.85 9.70
C GLU A 9 -29.40 -23.45 9.26
N PRO A 10 -29.74 -22.53 10.19
CA PRO A 10 -30.24 -21.23 9.79
C PRO A 10 -29.12 -20.39 9.17
N SER A 11 -29.27 -19.98 7.91
CA SER A 11 -28.39 -18.99 7.30
C SER A 11 -28.51 -17.67 8.07
N CYS A 12 -27.45 -16.85 8.08
CA CYS A 12 -27.44 -15.58 8.82
C CYS A 12 -28.61 -14.66 8.41
N ASP A 13 -29.15 -14.81 7.20
CA ASP A 13 -30.31 -14.06 6.70
C ASP A 13 -31.59 -14.32 7.52
N GLN A 14 -31.75 -15.52 8.08
CA GLN A 14 -32.90 -15.87 8.93
C GLN A 14 -32.81 -15.25 10.32
N CYS A 15 -31.62 -14.81 10.74
CA CYS A 15 -31.43 -14.14 12.03
C CYS A 15 -31.87 -12.66 11.97
N GLU A 16 -31.96 -12.06 10.77
CA GLU A 16 -32.38 -10.66 10.59
C GLU A 16 -33.89 -10.45 10.77
N SER A 17 -34.71 -11.48 10.55
CA SER A 17 -36.17 -11.43 10.75
C SER A 17 -36.60 -11.77 12.18
N CYS A 18 -35.65 -11.98 13.10
CA CYS A 18 -35.93 -12.30 14.48
C CYS A 18 -36.32 -11.05 15.29
N LYS A 19 -37.21 -11.21 16.28
CA LYS A 19 -37.64 -10.13 17.19
C LYS A 19 -36.50 -9.47 17.99
N PHE A 20 -35.34 -10.12 18.08
CA PHE A 20 -34.14 -9.61 18.77
C PHE A 20 -33.16 -8.91 17.82
N ALA A 21 -33.44 -8.89 16.51
CA ALA A 21 -32.70 -8.10 15.56
C ALA A 21 -33.13 -6.63 15.65
N SER A 22 -32.15 -5.73 15.49
CA SER A 22 -32.32 -4.28 15.45
C SER A 22 -31.60 -3.74 14.21
N ALA A 23 -31.85 -2.49 13.83
CA ALA A 23 -31.32 -1.87 12.62
C ALA A 23 -29.80 -2.05 12.43
N ASN A 24 -29.04 -2.08 13.54
CA ASN A 24 -27.57 -2.13 13.53
C ASN A 24 -26.97 -3.39 14.17
N LYS A 25 -27.80 -4.30 14.71
CA LYS A 25 -27.33 -5.50 15.43
C LYS A 25 -28.25 -6.68 15.19
N THR A 26 -27.67 -7.84 14.90
CA THR A 26 -28.40 -9.10 14.73
C THR A 26 -27.99 -10.06 15.85
N TRP A 27 -28.96 -10.56 16.62
CA TRP A 27 -28.72 -11.60 17.64
C TRP A 27 -28.62 -12.98 16.97
N CYS A 28 -27.58 -13.74 17.29
CA CYS A 28 -27.47 -15.14 16.84
C CYS A 28 -27.71 -16.11 18.00
N CYS A 29 -28.82 -16.85 17.95
CA CYS A 29 -29.15 -17.84 18.97
C CYS A 29 -28.15 -19.02 19.03
N LYS A 30 -27.44 -19.32 17.92
CA LYS A 30 -26.44 -20.40 17.87
C LYS A 30 -25.21 -20.07 18.72
N PHE A 31 -24.75 -18.83 18.66
CA PHE A 31 -23.53 -18.40 19.33
C PHE A 31 -23.78 -17.57 20.61
N GLY A 32 -25.02 -17.15 20.86
CA GLY A 32 -25.38 -16.44 22.08
C GLY A 32 -24.83 -15.01 22.18
N PHE A 33 -24.60 -14.34 21.04
CA PHE A 33 -24.11 -12.96 21.03
C PHE A 33 -24.67 -12.13 19.85
N TYR A 34 -24.46 -10.81 19.93
CA TYR A 34 -24.86 -9.83 18.92
C TYR A 34 -23.75 -9.57 17.90
N PHE A 35 -24.08 -9.66 16.61
CA PHE A 35 -23.23 -9.22 15.52
C PHE A 35 -23.60 -7.80 15.10
N LYS A 36 -22.61 -6.95 14.83
CA LYS A 36 -22.83 -5.62 14.23
C LYS A 36 -22.88 -5.78 12.71
N LYS A 37 -23.90 -5.23 12.04
CA LYS A 37 -23.94 -5.26 10.57
C LYS A 37 -22.70 -4.53 10.02
N PRO A 38 -21.91 -5.14 9.10
CA PRO A 38 -20.85 -4.41 8.43
C PRO A 38 -21.49 -3.33 7.55
N ASP A 39 -21.07 -2.07 7.73
CA ASP A 39 -21.52 -0.97 6.88
C ASP A 39 -21.18 -1.30 5.42
N LYS A 40 -22.18 -1.64 4.61
CA LYS A 40 -22.01 -1.86 3.16
C LYS A 40 -21.71 -0.53 2.45
N LYS A 41 -20.57 0.07 2.74
CA LYS A 41 -19.92 1.02 1.82
C LYS A 41 -18.99 0.20 0.93
N ILE A 42 -19.58 -0.48 -0.05
CA ILE A 42 -18.81 -0.96 -1.20
C ILE A 42 -18.43 0.32 -1.95
N ILE A 43 -17.19 0.79 -1.74
CA ILE A 43 -16.60 1.80 -2.60
C ILE A 43 -16.42 1.12 -3.96
N GLN A 44 -17.37 1.33 -4.87
CA GLN A 44 -17.18 0.90 -6.26
C GLN A 44 -16.06 1.76 -6.86
N PRO A 45 -15.00 1.17 -7.44
CA PRO A 45 -14.02 1.95 -8.17
C PRO A 45 -14.68 2.49 -9.45
N GLN A 46 -14.88 3.80 -9.54
CA GLN A 46 -15.29 4.43 -10.79
C GLN A 46 -14.28 4.12 -11.90
N ASN A 47 -14.68 3.24 -12.82
CA ASN A 47 -13.94 2.91 -14.02
C ASN A 47 -14.09 4.05 -15.01
N LYS A 48 -13.20 5.05 -14.97
CA LYS A 48 -13.17 6.15 -15.95
C LYS A 48 -12.30 5.73 -17.14
N ILE A 49 -12.96 5.32 -18.22
CA ILE A 49 -12.36 5.24 -19.55
C ILE A 49 -12.04 6.67 -19.98
N ILE A 50 -10.78 6.95 -20.32
CA ILE A 50 -10.29 8.27 -20.73
C ILE A 50 -10.26 8.34 -22.25
N LEU A 51 -10.95 9.33 -22.83
CA LEU A 51 -10.59 9.88 -24.14
C LEU A 51 -10.65 11.41 -24.12
N ALA A 52 -9.49 11.99 -24.44
CA ALA A 52 -9.18 13.28 -25.05
C ALA A 52 -9.34 14.62 -24.29
N ASP A 53 -8.27 15.44 -24.45
CA ASP A 53 -8.15 16.91 -24.47
C ASP A 53 -7.61 17.67 -23.23
N GLN A 54 -6.85 18.74 -23.49
CA GLN A 54 -5.71 19.28 -22.75
C GLN A 54 -6.05 20.34 -21.67
N ASN A 55 -5.45 20.23 -20.47
CA ASN A 55 -4.73 21.31 -19.74
C ASN A 55 -4.29 20.85 -18.33
N ILE A 56 -3.23 21.48 -17.80
CA ILE A 56 -2.35 21.06 -16.69
C ILE A 56 -2.99 21.28 -15.31
N GLU A 57 -2.72 20.36 -14.34
CA GLU A 57 -2.70 20.46 -12.85
C GLU A 57 -3.31 19.21 -12.17
N PRO A 58 -2.81 18.66 -11.04
CA PRO A 58 -1.47 18.70 -10.44
C PRO A 58 -0.70 17.39 -10.72
N VAL A 59 0.64 17.43 -10.79
CA VAL A 59 1.47 16.21 -10.80
C VAL A 59 1.28 15.48 -9.48
N LYS A 60 0.27 14.61 -9.42
CA LYS A 60 -0.01 13.74 -8.30
C LYS A 60 1.26 12.92 -8.10
N LYS A 61 1.96 13.08 -6.95
CA LYS A 61 3.10 12.26 -6.54
C LYS A 61 2.63 10.81 -6.42
N GLN A 62 2.46 10.13 -7.56
CA GLN A 62 2.10 8.72 -7.60
C GLN A 62 3.36 7.96 -7.24
N LYS A 63 3.30 7.27 -6.10
CA LYS A 63 4.34 6.32 -5.72
C LYS A 63 4.53 5.36 -6.91
N PRO A 64 5.78 5.05 -7.29
CA PRO A 64 6.02 4.21 -8.46
C PRO A 64 5.31 2.87 -8.29
N THR A 65 4.78 2.33 -9.40
CA THR A 65 4.16 1.01 -9.40
C THR A 65 5.22 -0.05 -9.10
N LEU A 66 4.79 -1.20 -8.55
CA LEU A 66 5.72 -2.29 -8.22
C LEU A 66 6.52 -2.76 -9.44
N LEU A 67 5.86 -2.88 -10.60
CA LEU A 67 6.49 -3.25 -11.86
C LEU A 67 7.55 -2.23 -12.29
N ARG A 68 7.24 -0.94 -12.15
CA ARG A 68 8.21 0.12 -12.47
C ARG A 68 9.42 0.06 -11.55
N MET A 69 9.21 -0.13 -10.24
CA MET A 69 10.30 -0.27 -9.28
C MET A 69 11.19 -1.50 -9.57
N ALA A 70 10.60 -2.62 -9.97
CA ALA A 70 11.36 -3.80 -10.36
C ALA A 70 12.22 -3.53 -11.61
N ALA A 71 11.66 -2.88 -12.63
CA ALA A 71 12.40 -2.50 -13.83
C ALA A 71 13.55 -1.53 -13.53
N ASP A 72 13.27 -0.46 -12.76
CA ASP A 72 14.27 0.52 -12.37
C ASP A 72 15.38 -0.12 -11.51
N PHE A 73 15.03 -1.05 -10.62
CA PHE A 73 15.99 -1.82 -9.82
C PHE A 73 16.89 -2.70 -10.69
N THR A 74 16.31 -3.47 -11.61
CA THR A 74 17.09 -4.33 -12.53
C THR A 74 18.05 -3.49 -13.36
N GLN A 75 17.60 -2.36 -13.89
CA GLN A 75 18.46 -1.43 -14.64
C GLN A 75 19.60 -0.90 -13.77
N ALA A 76 19.33 -0.51 -12.52
CA ALA A 76 20.34 -0.06 -11.58
C ALA A 76 21.38 -1.15 -11.27
N MET A 77 20.94 -2.39 -11.07
CA MET A 77 21.84 -3.52 -10.81
C MET A 77 22.72 -3.86 -12.00
N VAL A 78 22.19 -3.83 -13.23
CA VAL A 78 22.98 -4.03 -14.46
C VAL A 78 24.04 -2.94 -14.58
N LYS A 79 23.67 -1.67 -14.38
CA LYS A 79 24.60 -0.54 -14.42
C LYS A 79 25.69 -0.66 -13.35
N TRP A 80 25.32 -1.03 -12.13
CA TRP A 80 26.24 -1.22 -11.02
C TRP A 80 27.20 -2.40 -11.27
N GLY A 81 26.69 -3.52 -11.77
CA GLY A 81 27.48 -4.66 -12.21
C GLY A 81 28.48 -4.29 -13.29
N ALA A 82 28.03 -3.57 -14.34
CA ALA A 82 28.89 -3.08 -15.41
C ALA A 82 29.97 -2.09 -14.92
N SER A 83 29.73 -1.39 -13.81
CA SER A 83 30.74 -0.51 -13.20
C SER A 83 31.79 -1.23 -12.36
N GLY A 84 31.67 -2.56 -12.18
CA GLY A 84 32.52 -3.36 -11.31
C GLY A 84 32.08 -3.36 -9.85
N LEU A 85 30.77 -3.27 -9.59
CA LEU A 85 30.18 -3.28 -8.24
C LEU A 85 30.72 -2.16 -7.34
N LYS A 86 31.05 -1.01 -7.94
CA LYS A 86 31.62 0.13 -7.22
C LYS A 86 30.63 0.73 -6.22
N CYS A 87 31.07 0.88 -4.99
CA CYS A 87 30.37 1.63 -3.96
C CYS A 87 31.05 2.98 -3.74
N VAL A 88 30.31 3.94 -3.20
CA VAL A 88 30.89 5.20 -2.72
C VAL A 88 31.64 5.01 -1.41
N ASP A 89 32.51 5.94 -1.08
CA ASP A 89 33.15 5.99 0.24
C ASP A 89 32.13 6.33 1.35
N LYS A 90 32.60 6.22 2.60
CA LYS A 90 31.77 6.43 3.79
C LYS A 90 31.24 7.86 3.89
N ASP A 91 32.04 8.85 3.51
CA ASP A 91 31.68 10.27 3.68
C ASP A 91 30.60 10.65 2.67
N GLU A 92 30.73 10.20 1.42
CA GLU A 92 29.72 10.36 0.38
C GLU A 92 28.46 9.56 0.70
N TYR A 93 28.57 8.35 1.26
CA TYR A 93 27.43 7.59 1.76
C TYR A 93 26.65 8.38 2.82
N VAL A 94 27.35 8.93 3.82
CA VAL A 94 26.75 9.70 4.91
C VAL A 94 26.11 10.98 4.37
N ARG A 95 26.77 11.69 3.45
CA ARG A 95 26.25 12.88 2.79
C ARG A 95 24.96 12.59 2.01
N ARG A 96 24.94 11.55 1.17
CA ARG A 96 23.74 11.15 0.43
C ARG A 96 22.63 10.73 1.39
N ARG A 97 22.96 10.00 2.45
CA ARG A 97 21.98 9.51 3.43
C ARG A 97 21.37 10.66 4.25
N SER A 98 22.15 11.68 4.61
CA SER A 98 21.66 12.86 5.33
C SER A 98 20.68 13.67 4.47
N ILE A 99 20.98 13.85 3.18
CA ILE A 99 20.06 14.48 2.21
C ILE A 99 18.77 13.66 2.08
N CYS A 100 18.85 12.32 2.09
CA CYS A 100 17.65 11.48 2.09
C CYS A 100 16.81 11.62 3.37
N SER A 101 17.43 11.90 4.52
CA SER A 101 16.72 12.09 5.79
C SER A 101 15.84 13.33 5.80
N GLU A 102 16.13 14.34 4.97
CA GLU A 102 15.23 15.49 4.76
C GLU A 102 13.89 15.07 4.13
N CYS A 103 13.91 14.04 3.28
CA CYS A 103 12.69 13.53 2.64
C CYS A 103 11.93 12.56 3.54
N THR A 104 12.65 11.80 4.37
CA THR A 104 12.05 10.85 5.31
C THR A 104 13.01 10.59 6.50
N PRO A 105 12.77 11.27 7.65
CA PRO A 105 13.70 11.22 8.77
C PRO A 105 13.90 9.81 9.37
N GLN A 106 12.82 9.03 9.51
CA GLN A 106 12.87 7.67 10.07
C GLN A 106 12.53 6.57 9.06
N GLY A 107 12.34 6.91 7.78
CA GLY A 107 11.94 5.94 6.75
C GLY A 107 13.11 5.10 6.23
N TRP A 108 12.79 3.88 5.78
CA TRP A 108 13.75 3.01 5.08
C TRP A 108 13.63 3.11 3.56
N ARG A 109 12.52 3.67 3.06
CA ARG A 109 12.25 3.88 1.64
C ARG A 109 11.99 5.34 1.33
N CYS A 110 12.46 5.79 0.17
CA CYS A 110 12.19 7.12 -0.32
C CYS A 110 10.70 7.28 -0.70
N PRO A 111 9.99 8.32 -0.23
CA PRO A 111 8.60 8.56 -0.59
C PRO A 111 8.41 9.01 -2.05
N HIS A 112 9.48 9.43 -2.72
CA HIS A 112 9.45 9.93 -4.10
C HIS A 112 9.80 8.86 -5.13
N CYS A 113 10.92 8.16 -4.94
CA CYS A 113 11.39 7.16 -5.90
C CYS A 113 11.25 5.71 -5.43
N GLY A 114 10.74 5.47 -4.20
CA GLY A 114 10.49 4.12 -3.68
C GLY A 114 11.73 3.30 -3.34
N CYS A 115 12.94 3.84 -3.56
CA CYS A 115 14.17 3.10 -3.35
C CYS A 115 14.44 2.78 -1.88
N MET A 116 15.17 1.69 -1.65
CA MET A 116 15.72 1.38 -0.33
C MET A 116 16.91 2.31 -0.06
N LEU A 117 16.79 3.16 0.97
CA LEU A 117 17.72 4.26 1.19
C LEU A 117 19.14 3.78 1.44
N TRP A 118 19.32 2.77 2.30
CA TRP A 118 20.64 2.25 2.63
C TRP A 118 21.36 1.64 1.43
N ALA A 119 20.62 1.09 0.45
CA ALA A 119 21.21 0.45 -0.72
C ALA A 119 21.53 1.48 -1.81
N LYS A 120 20.55 2.29 -2.24
CA LYS A 120 20.73 3.20 -3.39
C LYS A 120 21.83 4.24 -3.15
N VAL A 121 21.96 4.75 -1.92
CA VAL A 121 22.99 5.75 -1.60
C VAL A 121 24.40 5.17 -1.64
N ALA A 122 24.58 3.86 -1.42
CA ALA A 122 25.87 3.18 -1.48
C ALA A 122 26.36 2.96 -2.93
N LEU A 123 25.46 2.84 -3.90
CA LEU A 123 25.83 2.58 -5.29
C LEU A 123 26.47 3.82 -5.93
N ALA A 124 27.71 3.68 -6.41
CA ALA A 124 28.42 4.79 -7.06
C ALA A 124 27.78 5.22 -8.39
N THR A 125 27.08 4.30 -9.06
CA THR A 125 26.43 4.53 -10.35
C THR A 125 25.08 5.22 -10.26
N GLU A 126 24.51 5.28 -9.07
CA GLU A 126 23.16 5.81 -8.83
C GLU A 126 23.17 7.30 -8.58
N ARG A 127 22.01 7.93 -8.81
CA ARG A 127 21.76 9.34 -8.55
C ARG A 127 20.37 9.53 -7.97
N CYS A 128 20.12 10.66 -7.31
CA CYS A 128 18.79 11.02 -6.88
C CYS A 128 17.95 11.45 -8.10
N PRO A 129 16.76 10.86 -8.36
CA PRO A 129 15.90 11.30 -9.46
C PRO A 129 15.39 12.74 -9.31
N GLN A 130 15.50 13.30 -8.10
CA GLN A 130 15.19 14.70 -7.79
C GLN A 130 16.44 15.59 -7.86
N ASN A 131 17.57 15.06 -8.31
CA ASN A 131 18.86 15.74 -8.45
C ASN A 131 19.37 16.42 -7.16
N LYS A 132 19.00 15.87 -5.98
CA LYS A 132 19.49 16.38 -4.68
C LYS A 132 20.92 15.92 -4.35
N TRP A 133 21.39 14.86 -5.01
CA TRP A 133 22.74 14.30 -4.94
C TRP A 133 23.02 13.43 -6.17
#